data_AF-A0A443RSF0-F1
#
_entry.id   AF-A0A443RSF0-F1
#
_cell.length_a   1.000
_cell.length_b   1.000
_cell.length_c   1.000
_cell.angle_alpha   90.00
_cell.angle_beta   90.00
_cell.angle_gamma   90.00
#
_symmetry.space_group_name_H-M   'P 1'
#
loop_
_entity.id
_entity.type
_entity.pdbx_description
1 polymer ?
#
loop_
_entity_poly.entity_id
_entity_poly.type
_entity_poly.pdbx_seq_one_letter_code
_entity_poly.pdbx_strand_id
1 'polypeptide(L)'
;MKRHNHFRGVFAKNTLPKKMNQLEFGIVNNVTLPANGTHWVCYFNSPKNKFIELIDSFGLPPAKEIQKYLHQSNKSIQYTSAQIQDTFSIKCGYFCIDYIKD
;
A
#
# COMPACT_ATOMS: atom_id res chain seq x y z
N MET A 1 -2.90 11.94 19.70
CA MET A 1 -2.81 11.39 18.33
C MET A 1 -4.09 10.61 18.07
N LYS A 2 -5.00 11.09 17.21
CA LYS A 2 -6.25 10.36 16.90
C LYS A 2 -5.87 9.07 16.17
N ARG A 3 -6.33 7.91 16.66
CA ARG A 3 -6.26 6.67 15.89
C ARG A 3 -7.26 6.79 14.73
N HIS A 4 -6.77 6.70 13.49
CA HIS A 4 -7.66 6.39 12.37
C HIS A 4 -8.04 4.92 12.50
N ASN A 5 -9.32 4.64 12.79
CA ASN A 5 -9.81 3.30 13.12
C ASN A 5 -9.58 2.26 12.01
N HIS A 6 -9.23 2.69 10.80
CA HIS A 6 -8.99 1.85 9.63
C HIS A 6 -7.54 1.89 9.14
N PHE A 7 -6.66 2.69 9.76
CA PHE A 7 -5.23 2.63 9.45
C PHE A 7 -4.64 1.35 10.03
N ARG A 8 -4.29 0.42 9.15
CA ARG A 8 -3.78 -0.90 9.51
C ARG A 8 -2.37 -0.83 10.10
N GLY A 9 -1.56 0.10 9.62
CA GLY A 9 -0.19 0.32 10.05
C GLY A 9 0.79 0.46 8.89
N VAL A 10 2.08 0.40 9.26
CA VAL A 10 3.22 0.45 8.34
C VAL A 10 3.97 -0.87 8.43
N PHE A 11 4.18 -1.55 7.31
CA PHE A 11 4.73 -2.90 7.26
C PHE A 11 5.85 -3.00 6.22
N ALA A 12 6.78 -3.94 6.37
CA ALA A 12 7.51 -4.49 5.23
C ALA A 12 6.64 -5.53 4.50
N LYS A 13 6.90 -5.80 3.22
CA LYS A 13 6.04 -6.68 2.40
C LYS A 13 5.88 -8.10 2.98
N ASN A 14 6.88 -8.59 3.71
CA ASN A 14 6.85 -9.90 4.38
C ASN A 14 6.28 -9.87 5.81
N THR A 15 5.91 -8.70 6.32
CA THR A 15 5.35 -8.50 7.68
C THR A 15 3.90 -8.02 7.67
N LEU A 16 3.26 -8.06 6.51
CA LEU A 16 1.83 -7.79 6.40
C LEU A 16 1.03 -8.72 7.32
N PRO A 17 -0.10 -8.24 7.89
CA PRO A 17 -0.95 -9.06 8.75
C PRO A 17 -1.39 -10.34 8.05
N LYS A 18 -1.70 -11.38 8.84
CA LYS A 18 -2.19 -12.65 8.28
C LYS A 18 -3.57 -12.53 7.62
N LYS A 19 -4.40 -11.61 8.11
CA LYS A 19 -5.77 -11.36 7.64
C LYS A 19 -5.99 -9.87 7.40
N MET A 20 -6.52 -9.56 6.22
CA MET A 20 -7.03 -8.25 5.84
C MET A 20 -8.43 -8.00 6.43
N ASN A 21 -8.69 -6.78 6.89
CA ASN A 21 -10.03 -6.33 7.29
C ASN A 21 -10.86 -5.89 6.07
N GLN A 22 -12.19 -5.85 6.23
CA GLN A 22 -13.10 -5.38 5.18
C GLN A 22 -12.92 -3.90 4.81
N LEU A 23 -12.55 -3.07 5.79
CA LEU A 23 -12.22 -1.66 5.63
C LEU A 23 -10.88 -1.41 6.34
N GLU A 24 -9.84 -1.22 5.54
CA GLU A 24 -8.50 -0.87 6.03
C GLU A 24 -7.64 -0.23 4.94
N PHE A 25 -6.64 0.51 5.38
CA PHE A 25 -5.61 1.06 4.52
C PHE A 25 -4.27 1.03 5.24
N GLY A 26 -3.18 1.00 4.49
CA GLY A 26 -1.86 0.87 5.08
C GLY A 26 -0.74 1.26 4.13
N ILE A 27 0.44 1.42 4.70
CA ILE A 27 1.66 1.73 3.96
C ILE A 27 2.57 0.50 4.04
N VAL A 28 3.17 0.13 2.92
CA VAL A 28 4.03 -1.05 2.80
C VAL A 28 5.38 -0.65 2.21
N ASN A 29 6.46 -1.01 2.90
CA ASN A 29 7.80 -0.98 2.34
C ASN A 29 8.01 -2.19 1.44
N ASN A 30 8.52 -1.99 0.22
CA ASN A 30 8.75 -3.06 -0.75
C ASN A 30 9.97 -3.95 -0.44
N VAL A 31 10.56 -3.80 0.74
CA VAL A 31 11.64 -4.64 1.26
C VAL A 31 11.12 -5.89 1.96
N THR A 32 11.95 -6.94 1.97
CA THR A 32 11.83 -8.08 2.87
C THR A 32 12.73 -7.85 4.09
N LEU A 33 12.17 -7.79 5.30
CA LEU A 33 12.99 -7.72 6.52
C LEU A 33 13.92 -8.95 6.63
N PRO A 34 15.14 -8.77 7.17
CA PRO A 34 15.64 -7.59 7.91
C PRO A 34 16.37 -6.53 7.06
N ALA A 35 16.22 -6.53 5.73
CA ALA A 35 16.90 -5.53 4.90
C ALA A 35 16.35 -4.10 5.11
N ASN A 36 17.18 -3.10 4.79
CA ASN A 36 16.83 -1.69 4.92
C ASN A 36 15.75 -1.29 3.91
N GLY A 37 14.83 -0.42 4.35
CA GLY A 37 13.70 0.03 3.53
C GLY A 37 14.15 0.74 2.26
N THR A 38 13.46 0.46 1.14
CA THR A 38 13.84 0.96 -0.19
C THR A 38 12.77 1.84 -0.83
N HIS A 39 11.51 1.40 -0.79
CA HIS A 39 10.41 2.06 -1.49
C HIS A 39 9.10 1.86 -0.73
N TRP A 40 8.26 2.90 -0.69
CA TRP A 40 6.99 2.90 0.01
C TRP A 40 5.84 2.93 -1.00
N VAL A 41 4.88 2.04 -0.81
CA VAL A 41 3.60 2.00 -1.52
C VAL A 41 2.47 2.02 -0.50
N CYS A 42 1.25 2.35 -0.93
CA CYS A 42 0.09 2.25 -0.07
C CYS A 42 -1.06 1.51 -0.72
N TYR A 43 -1.97 1.00 0.11
CA TYR A 43 -3.20 0.39 -0.35
C TYR A 43 -4.41 0.91 0.41
N PHE A 44 -5.56 0.84 -0.24
CA PHE A 44 -6.86 1.21 0.34
C PHE A 44 -7.92 0.17 -0.03
N ASN A 45 -8.48 -0.49 0.98
CA ASN A 45 -9.59 -1.41 0.85
C ASN A 45 -10.84 -0.82 1.52
N SER A 46 -11.92 -0.67 0.75
CA SER A 46 -13.22 -0.23 1.26
C SER A 46 -14.33 -1.08 0.69
N PRO A 47 -15.33 -1.52 1.50
CA PRO A 47 -16.47 -2.29 1.00
C PRO A 47 -17.31 -1.52 -0.03
N LYS A 48 -17.17 -0.20 -0.12
CA LYS A 48 -17.83 0.65 -1.13
C LYS A 48 -17.15 0.59 -2.50
N ASN A 49 -15.90 0.15 -2.58
CA ASN A 49 -15.11 0.15 -3.80
C ASN A 49 -15.18 -1.25 -4.44
N LYS A 50 -15.32 -1.29 -5.77
CA LYS A 50 -15.35 -2.53 -6.56
C LYS A 50 -14.00 -3.25 -6.60
N PHE A 51 -12.92 -2.49 -6.47
CA PHE A 51 -11.53 -2.93 -6.49
C PHE A 51 -10.82 -2.52 -5.19
N ILE A 52 -9.67 -3.15 -4.93
CA ILE A 52 -8.71 -2.67 -3.94
C ILE A 52 -7.68 -1.79 -4.65
N GLU A 53 -7.40 -0.63 -4.08
CA GLU A 53 -6.49 0.34 -4.68
C GLU A 53 -5.09 0.15 -4.13
N LEU A 54 -4.09 0.19 -5.01
CA LEU A 54 -2.68 0.24 -4.66
C LEU A 54 -2.03 1.40 -5.40
N ILE A 55 -1.33 2.25 -4.66
CA ILE A 55 -0.57 3.37 -5.22
C ILE A 55 0.91 3.08 -5.06
N ASP A 56 1.59 3.08 -6.20
CA ASP A 56 3.03 3.18 -6.32
C ASP A 56 3.34 4.46 -7.08
N SER A 57 4.08 5.39 -6.47
CA SER A 57 4.43 6.67 -7.08
C SER A 57 5.33 6.54 -8.31
N PHE A 58 5.97 5.38 -8.51
CA PHE A 58 6.72 5.05 -9.72
C PHE A 58 5.88 4.32 -10.78
N GLY A 59 4.61 4.02 -10.51
CA GLY A 59 3.73 3.34 -11.47
C GLY A 59 4.06 1.85 -11.66
N LEU A 60 4.72 1.23 -10.69
CA LEU A 60 5.14 -0.17 -10.79
C LEU A 60 4.05 -1.13 -10.29
N PRO A 61 3.97 -2.35 -10.84
CA PRO A 61 3.06 -3.37 -10.34
C PRO A 61 3.43 -3.79 -8.90
N PRO A 62 2.44 -4.18 -8.07
CA PRO A 62 2.69 -4.59 -6.69
C PRO A 62 3.58 -5.84 -6.62
N ALA A 63 4.42 -5.94 -5.59
CA ALA A 63 5.17 -7.16 -5.31
C ALA A 63 4.24 -8.34 -4.95
N LYS A 64 4.72 -9.58 -5.15
CA LYS A 64 3.93 -10.81 -4.98
C LYS A 64 3.35 -10.94 -3.57
N GLU A 65 4.09 -10.56 -2.54
CA GLU A 65 3.66 -10.62 -1.14
C GLU A 65 2.52 -9.64 -0.86
N ILE A 66 2.59 -8.45 -1.46
CA ILE A 66 1.54 -7.44 -1.39
C ILE A 66 0.30 -7.96 -2.13
N GLN A 67 0.45 -8.46 -3.35
CA GLN A 67 -0.66 -9.06 -4.11
C GLN A 67 -1.37 -10.16 -3.30
N LYS A 68 -0.61 -11.07 -2.71
CA LYS A 68 -1.15 -12.15 -1.86
C LYS A 68 -1.99 -11.63 -0.71
N TYR A 69 -1.57 -10.54 -0.08
CA TYR A 69 -2.35 -9.89 0.98
C TYR A 69 -3.62 -9.22 0.44
N LEU A 70 -3.49 -8.42 -0.63
CA LEU A 70 -4.62 -7.68 -1.20
C LEU A 70 -5.71 -8.59 -1.78
N HIS A 71 -5.35 -9.75 -2.33
CA HIS A 71 -6.31 -10.75 -2.83
C HIS A 71 -7.22 -11.32 -1.75
N GLN A 72 -6.88 -11.20 -0.46
CA GLN A 72 -7.77 -11.61 0.64
C GLN A 72 -9.07 -10.78 0.70
N SER A 73 -9.11 -9.63 0.04
CA SER A 73 -10.33 -8.81 -0.10
C SER A 73 -11.38 -9.43 -1.04
N ASN A 74 -11.03 -10.46 -1.82
CA ASN A 74 -11.81 -10.99 -2.93
C ASN A 74 -12.14 -9.97 -4.05
N LYS A 75 -11.33 -8.91 -4.16
CA LYS A 75 -11.45 -7.89 -5.22
C LYS A 75 -10.27 -7.96 -6.17
N SER A 76 -10.47 -7.43 -7.38
CA SER A 76 -9.34 -7.13 -8.28
C SER A 76 -8.49 -6.00 -7.70
N ILE A 77 -7.18 -6.07 -7.95
CA ILE A 77 -6.23 -5.03 -7.56
C ILE A 77 -6.15 -4.02 -8.70
N GLN A 78 -6.40 -2.75 -8.38
CA GLN A 78 -6.20 -1.64 -9.29
C GLN A 78 -5.01 -0.81 -8.84
N TYR A 79 -4.07 -0.56 -9.76
CA TYR A 79 -2.92 0.31 -9.55
C TYR A 79 -2.72 1.18 -10.79
N THR A 80 -2.09 2.34 -10.60
CA THR A 80 -1.71 3.20 -11.72
C THR A 80 -0.36 2.75 -12.27
N SER A 81 -0.21 2.75 -13.60
CA SER A 81 1.09 2.58 -14.27
C SER A 81 1.79 3.91 -14.57
N ALA A 82 1.18 5.03 -14.18
CA ALA A 82 1.78 6.36 -14.35
C ALA A 82 2.81 6.62 -13.25
N GLN A 83 4.01 7.04 -13.67
CA GLN A 83 5.02 7.56 -12.75
C GLN A 83 4.69 9.01 -12.39
N ILE A 84 4.36 9.25 -11.12
CA ILE A 84 4.00 10.58 -10.58
C ILE A 84 5.12 11.17 -9.71
N GLN A 85 6.19 10.41 -9.48
CA GLN A 85 7.37 10.84 -8.74
C GLN A 85 8.63 10.76 -9.61
N ASP A 86 9.52 11.74 -9.44
CA ASP A 86 10.87 11.72 -10.00
C ASP A 86 11.72 10.55 -9.47
N THR A 87 12.50 9.89 -10.33
CA THR A 87 13.27 8.68 -9.98
C THR A 87 14.30 8.89 -8.88
N PHE A 88 14.80 10.11 -8.68
CA PHE A 88 15.77 10.45 -7.64
C PHE A 88 15.13 11.04 -6.38
N SER A 89 13.82 11.26 -6.39
CA SER A 89 13.08 11.75 -5.23
C SER A 89 12.96 10.67 -4.16
N ILE A 90 13.09 11.09 -2.89
CA ILE A 90 12.86 10.25 -1.70
C ILE A 90 11.43 10.39 -1.15
N LYS A 91 10.49 10.92 -1.96
CA LYS A 91 9.17 11.34 -1.48
C LYS A 91 8.07 10.28 -1.52
N CYS A 92 8.37 9.01 -1.80
CA CYS A 92 7.32 8.01 -2.06
C CYS A 92 6.38 7.80 -0.86
N GLY A 93 6.91 7.90 0.36
CA GLY A 93 6.09 7.90 1.59
C GLY A 93 5.16 9.11 1.68
N TYR A 94 5.54 10.29 1.18
CA TYR A 94 4.67 11.47 1.15
C TYR A 94 3.52 11.30 0.16
N PHE A 95 3.77 10.73 -1.03
CA PHE A 95 2.69 10.38 -1.97
C PHE A 95 1.70 9.38 -1.36
N CYS A 96 2.19 8.40 -0.60
CA CYS A 96 1.32 7.47 0.13
C CYS A 96 0.42 8.20 1.14
N ILE A 97 1.01 9.12 1.91
CA ILE A 97 0.29 9.90 2.91
C ILE A 97 -0.73 10.84 2.27
N ASP A 98 -0.35 11.50 1.17
CA ASP A 98 -1.23 12.40 0.42
C ASP A 98 -2.46 11.67 -0.09
N TYR A 99 -2.29 10.47 -0.64
CA TYR A 99 -3.38 9.64 -1.13
C TYR A 99 -4.30 9.09 -0.02
N ILE A 100 -3.76 8.73 1.15
CA ILE A 100 -4.54 8.14 2.26
C ILE A 100 -5.23 9.20 3.14
N LYS A 101 -4.84 10.47 3.07
CA LYS A 101 -5.25 11.51 4.03
C LYS A 101 -6.73 11.90 3.98
N ASP A 102 -7.48 11.42 3.00
CA ASP A 102 -8.92 11.67 2.83
C ASP A 102 -9.80 10.56 3.44
#